data_AF-A0A8B6DNJ7-F1
#
_entry.id   AF-A0A8B6DNJ7-F1
#
_cell.length_a   1.000
_cell.length_b   1.000
_cell.length_c   1.000
_cell.angle_alpha   90.00
_cell.angle_beta   90.00
_cell.angle_gamma   90.00
#
_symmetry.space_group_name_H-M   'P 1'
#
loop_
_entity.id
_entity.type
_entity.pdbx_description
1 polymer ?
#
loop_
_entity_poly.entity_id
_entity_poly.type
_entity_poly.pdbx_seq_one_letter_code
_entity_poly.pdbx_strand_id
1 'polypeptide(L)' 'MGSKDKDHEEIELNGKRTKHNENFKGPIENRSCTDIICCLLFLVFILGLIAVSILGFVWGNPNRLLHPTDSSGLICGYDE' A
#
# COMPACT_ATOMS: atom_id res chain seq x y z
N MET A 1 -39.69 -5.37 49.76
CA MET A 1 -39.71 -5.67 48.31
C MET A 1 -39.20 -4.45 47.57
N GLY A 2 -38.03 -4.50 46.92
CA GLY A 2 -37.50 -3.31 46.22
C GLY A 2 -36.19 -3.54 45.47
N SER A 3 -35.90 -4.80 45.10
CA SER A 3 -34.59 -5.19 44.58
C SER A 3 -34.68 -6.16 43.40
N LYS A 4 -35.85 -6.30 42.76
CA LYS A 4 -36.09 -7.19 41.60
C LYS A 4 -36.43 -6.46 40.30
N ASP A 5 -36.70 -5.15 40.38
CA ASP A 5 -37.17 -4.37 39.23
C ASP A 5 -36.03 -3.64 38.50
N LYS A 6 -34.87 -3.43 39.14
CA LYS A 6 -33.73 -2.70 38.53
C LYS A 6 -32.84 -3.59 37.68
N ASP A 7 -32.76 -4.85 38.07
CA ASP A 7 -31.98 -5.93 37.48
C ASP A 7 -32.58 -6.41 36.15
N HIS A 8 -33.90 -6.37 35.99
CA HIS A 8 -34.55 -6.72 34.72
C HIS A 8 -34.45 -5.61 33.66
N GLU A 9 -34.34 -4.33 34.08
CA GLU A 9 -34.20 -3.20 33.16
C GLU A 9 -32.76 -3.03 32.65
N GLU A 10 -31.74 -3.30 33.48
CA GLU A 10 -30.32 -3.29 33.05
C GLU A 10 -29.99 -4.42 32.04
N ILE A 11 -30.57 -5.61 32.20
CA ILE A 11 -30.32 -6.76 31.30
C ILE A 11 -30.97 -6.55 29.92
N GLU A 12 -32.13 -5.89 29.88
CA GLU A 12 -32.84 -5.53 28.64
C GLU A 12 -32.04 -4.54 27.76
N LEU A 13 -31.12 -3.76 28.33
CA LEU A 13 -30.28 -2.83 27.56
C LEU A 13 -29.05 -3.52 26.93
N ASN A 14 -28.55 -4.59 27.54
CA ASN A 14 -27.30 -5.26 27.15
C ASN A 14 -27.47 -6.33 26.04
N GLY A 15 -28.71 -6.62 25.62
CA GLY A 15 -29.03 -7.68 24.65
C GLY A 15 -29.85 -7.24 23.43
N LYS A 16 -30.25 -5.97 23.33
CA LYS A 16 -31.03 -5.49 22.18
C LYS A 16 -30.13 -5.43 20.96
N ARG A 17 -30.30 -6.40 20.04
CA ARG A 17 -29.71 -6.35 18.69
C ARG A 17 -30.03 -4.98 18.10
N THR A 18 -29.00 -4.17 17.87
CA THR A 18 -29.14 -2.89 17.20
C THR A 18 -29.83 -3.16 15.86
N LYS A 19 -31.03 -2.61 15.67
CA LYS A 19 -31.76 -2.84 14.43
C LYS A 19 -30.94 -2.21 13.30
N HIS A 20 -30.74 -2.96 12.23
CA HIS A 20 -30.06 -2.46 11.03
C HIS A 20 -30.76 -1.17 10.58
N ASN A 21 -30.08 -0.04 10.72
CA ASN A 21 -30.61 1.24 10.28
C ASN A 21 -30.48 1.28 8.76
N GLU A 22 -31.59 1.07 8.06
CA GLU A 22 -31.67 1.13 6.60
C GLU A 22 -31.27 2.52 6.05
N ASN A 23 -31.33 3.55 6.90
CA ASN A 23 -30.87 4.92 6.62
C ASN A 23 -29.39 5.15 6.95
N PHE A 24 -28.63 4.13 7.36
CA PHE A 24 -27.19 4.26 7.58
C PHE A 24 -26.47 4.43 6.24
N LYS A 25 -26.38 5.67 5.80
CA LYS A 25 -25.45 6.07 4.75
C LYS A 25 -24.07 6.17 5.40
N GLY A 26 -23.24 5.16 5.17
CA GLY A 26 -21.84 5.22 5.56
C GLY A 26 -21.11 6.39 4.88
N PRO A 27 -19.79 6.53 5.08
CA PRO A 27 -18.97 7.52 4.37
C PRO A 27 -18.79 7.13 2.88
N ILE A 28 -19.90 7.17 2.16
CA ILE A 28 -20.07 6.89 0.73
C ILE A 28 -20.60 8.12 -0.03
N GLU A 29 -21.13 9.12 0.67
CA GLU A 29 -21.49 10.40 0.04
C GLU A 29 -20.19 11.14 -0.35
N ASN A 30 -20.03 11.37 -1.65
CA ASN A 30 -18.92 12.09 -2.30
C ASN A 30 -17.60 11.33 -2.51
N ARG A 31 -17.62 10.02 -2.77
CA ARG A 31 -16.45 9.37 -3.40
C ARG A 31 -16.37 9.72 -4.88
N SER A 32 -15.57 10.73 -5.21
CA SER A 32 -15.07 10.89 -6.59
C SER A 32 -13.98 9.85 -6.84
N CYS A 33 -13.82 9.41 -8.09
CA CYS A 33 -12.88 8.35 -8.46
C CYS A 33 -11.43 8.88 -8.37
N THR A 34 -10.80 8.76 -7.21
CA THR A 34 -9.37 9.09 -7.00
C THR A 34 -8.43 8.16 -7.77
N ASP A 35 -8.96 7.05 -8.28
CA ASP A 35 -8.23 6.00 -8.99
C ASP A 35 -7.58 6.53 -10.28
N ILE A 36 -8.29 7.37 -11.05
CA ILE A 36 -7.81 7.87 -12.34
C ILE A 36 -6.50 8.65 -12.19
N ILE A 37 -6.45 9.58 -11.23
CA ILE A 37 -5.25 10.39 -10.98
C ILE A 37 -4.11 9.52 -10.43
N CYS A 38 -4.43 8.60 -9.51
CA CYS A 38 -3.47 7.66 -8.94
C CYS A 38 -2.83 6.77 -10.02
N CYS A 39 -3.64 6.21 -10.92
CA CYS A 39 -3.17 5.40 -12.04
C CYS A 39 -2.26 6.18 -12.98
N LEU A 40 -2.60 7.43 -13.33
CA LEU A 40 -1.77 8.25 -14.19
C LEU A 40 -0.41 8.55 -13.57
N LEU A 41 -0.38 8.92 -12.28
CA LEU A 41 0.87 9.15 -11.55
C LEU A 41 1.72 7.87 -11.47
N PHE A 42 1.08 6.73 -11.21
CA PHE A 42 1.77 5.44 -11.16
C PHE A 42 2.41 5.07 -12.51
N LEU A 43 1.69 5.25 -13.62
CA LEU A 43 2.23 5.00 -14.95
C LEU A 43 3.42 5.90 -15.28
N VAL A 44 3.33 7.20 -14.97
CA VAL A 44 4.47 8.13 -15.14
C VAL A 44 5.68 7.68 -14.31
N PHE A 45 5.46 7.25 -13.08
CA PHE A 45 6.52 6.74 -12.22
C PHE A 45 7.19 5.50 -12.80
N ILE A 46 6.41 4.51 -13.26
CA ILE A 46 6.94 3.29 -13.90
C ILE A 46 7.75 3.63 -15.15
N LEU A 47 7.25 4.52 -16.01
CA LEU A 47 7.99 4.98 -17.19
C LEU A 47 9.32 5.65 -16.81
N GLY A 48 9.32 6.48 -15.75
CA GLY A 48 10.53 7.08 -15.20
C GLY A 48 11.56 6.04 -14.74
N LEU A 49 11.11 5.01 -14.02
CA LEU A 49 11.98 3.91 -13.57
C LEU A 49 12.57 3.12 -14.75
N ILE A 50 11.77 2.85 -15.77
CA ILE A 50 12.25 2.17 -16.98
C ILE A 50 13.32 3.02 -17.69
N ALA A 51 13.08 4.32 -17.82
CA ALA A 51 14.05 5.23 -18.45
C ALA A 51 15.38 5.27 -17.70
N VAL A 52 15.35 5.41 -16.37
CA VAL A 52 16.56 5.40 -15.53
C VAL A 52 17.29 4.05 -15.64
N SER A 53 16.54 2.95 -15.66
CA SER A 53 17.10 1.61 -15.83
C SER A 53 17.84 1.49 -17.17
N ILE A 54 17.20 1.85 -18.28
CA ILE A 54 17.81 1.83 -19.62
C ILE A 54 19.06 2.71 -19.65
N LEU A 55 19.01 3.90 -19.08
CA LEU A 55 20.15 4.81 -19.02
C LEU A 55 21.34 4.18 -18.29
N GLY A 56 21.08 3.54 -17.16
CA GLY A 56 22.08 2.79 -16.40
C GLY A 56 22.65 1.60 -17.16
N PHE A 57 21.86 0.93 -18.02
CA PHE A 57 22.35 -0.16 -18.86
C PHE A 57 23.17 0.31 -20.06
N VAL A 58 22.77 1.43 -20.70
CA VAL A 58 23.43 1.94 -21.91
C VAL A 58 24.73 2.66 -21.58
N TRP A 59 24.75 3.46 -20.50
CA TRP A 59 25.95 4.20 -20.09
C TRP A 59 26.74 3.52 -18.97
N GLY A 60 26.13 2.60 -18.24
CA GLY A 60 26.82 1.80 -17.25
C GLY A 60 27.44 0.54 -17.85
N ASN A 61 28.17 -0.20 -17.02
CA ASN A 61 28.80 -1.45 -17.41
C ASN A 61 28.20 -2.59 -16.56
N PRO A 62 27.22 -3.36 -17.08
CA PRO A 62 26.48 -4.36 -16.29
C PRO A 62 27.40 -5.48 -15.76
N ASN A 63 28.54 -5.70 -16.40
CA ASN A 63 29.53 -6.70 -15.98
C ASN A 63 30.14 -6.39 -14.60
N ARG A 64 30.20 -5.11 -14.20
CA ARG A 64 30.66 -4.69 -12.85
C ARG A 64 29.72 -5.18 -11.74
N LEU A 65 28.46 -5.52 -12.07
CA LEU A 65 27.47 -5.99 -11.10
C LEU A 65 27.49 -7.52 -10.93
N LEU A 66 27.86 -8.25 -11.98
CA LEU A 66 27.88 -9.71 -12.02
C LEU A 66 29.19 -10.29 -11.53
N HIS A 67 30.30 -9.59 -11.74
CA HIS A 67 31.62 -10.08 -11.40
C HIS A 67 32.18 -9.40 -10.15
N PRO A 68 32.79 -10.17 -9.24
CA PRO A 68 33.52 -9.58 -8.12
C PRO A 68 34.75 -8.83 -8.63
N THR A 69 34.99 -7.63 -8.08
CA THR A 69 36.19 -6.84 -8.31
C THR A 69 37.24 -7.09 -7.22
N ASP A 70 38.52 -6.96 -7.57
CA ASP A 70 39.62 -7.00 -6.61
C ASP A 70 39.72 -5.68 -5.79
N SER A 71 40.69 -5.61 -4.86
CA SER A 71 40.94 -4.39 -4.05
C SER A 71 41.34 -3.16 -4.88
N SER A 72 41.76 -3.37 -6.12
CA SER A 72 42.18 -2.37 -7.09
C SER A 72 41.00 -1.87 -7.94
N GLY A 73 39.83 -2.53 -7.84
CA GLY A 73 38.63 -2.23 -8.62
C GLY A 73 38.58 -2.91 -10.00
N LEU A 74 39.50 -3.83 -10.29
CA LEU A 74 39.59 -4.56 -11.56
C LEU A 74 38.64 -5.77 -11.56
N ILE A 75 37.96 -6.00 -12.69
CA ILE A 75 37.11 -7.17 -12.88
C ILE A 75 37.97 -8.38 -13.25
N CYS A 76 37.90 -9.43 -12.43
CA CYS A 76 38.60 -10.68 -12.70
C CYS A 76 38.18 -11.29 -14.05
N GLY A 77 39.14 -11.54 -14.94
CA GLY A 77 38.91 -12.15 -16.26
C GLY A 77 38.34 -11.22 -17.33
N TYR A 78 38.34 -9.90 -17.09
CA TYR A 78 37.84 -8.90 -18.04
C TYR A 78 38.80 -7.72 -18.19
N ASP A 79 39.36 -7.26 -17.05
CA ASP A 79 40.41 -6.26 -17.01
C ASP A 79 41.75 -7.03 -16.87
N GLU A 80 42.69 -6.89 -17.83
CA GLU A 80 43.99 -7.59 -17.88
C GLU A 80 45.15 -6.71 -17.37
#